data_AF-A0A818MQS8-F1
#
_entry.id   AF-A0A818MQS8-F1
#
_cell.length_a   1.000
_cell.length_b   1.000
_cell.length_c   1.000
_cell.angle_alpha   90.00
_cell.angle_beta   90.00
_cell.angle_gamma   90.00
#
_symmetry.space_group_name_H-M   'P 1'
#
loop_
_entity.id
_entity.type
_entity.pdbx_description
1 polymer ?
#
loop_
_entity_poly.entity_id
_entity_poly.type
_entity_poly.pdbx_seq_one_letter_code
_entity_poly.pdbx_strand_id
1 'polypeptide(L)'
;MYRKEMEQNDFHLTNNNRSIVFHIFNGVAEEINKKDPNERLASNGFHVYYLPYADDIRTLPKNDTARLTDDKVDLFKNIIRNLKFKYRPEKFENPALQTLWRNIEATALNKNKPEEFIDLTIPNIENQNKKIVEYIDEIKQTIFPPDYVMGITKRSATKRKAETAATSTSSKKTKADDNIDVEAAARNNLLTKLTIPILKNYCKEQNLKASGTKKQDLIDIILQHLAIN
;
A
#
# COMPACT_ATOMS: atom_id res chain seq x y z
N MET A 1 33.02 -11.67 10.47
CA MET A 1 31.83 -11.31 9.68
C MET A 1 30.69 -10.99 10.61
N TYR A 2 30.04 -12.01 11.18
CA TYR A 2 28.86 -11.86 12.04
C TYR A 2 28.90 -10.73 13.10
N ARG A 3 29.92 -10.69 13.98
CA ARG A 3 30.02 -9.64 15.00
C ARG A 3 30.23 -8.24 14.43
N LYS A 4 30.96 -8.10 13.31
CA LYS A 4 31.20 -6.81 12.66
C LYS A 4 29.96 -6.28 11.95
N GLU A 5 29.19 -7.17 11.30
CA GLU A 5 27.94 -6.81 10.62
C GLU A 5 26.85 -6.37 11.61
N MET A 6 26.79 -6.99 12.79
CA MET A 6 25.92 -6.57 13.89
C MET A 6 26.27 -5.19 14.44
N GLU A 7 27.55 -4.81 14.40
CA GLU A 7 28.02 -3.49 14.85
C GLU A 7 27.84 -2.40 13.77
N GLN A 8 27.78 -2.79 12.49
CA GLN A 8 27.72 -1.86 11.35
C GLN A 8 26.34 -1.77 10.68
N ASN A 9 25.38 -2.64 11.02
CA ASN A 9 24.08 -2.78 10.32
C ASN A 9 24.24 -2.95 8.80
N ASP A 10 25.25 -3.72 8.39
CA ASP A 10 25.56 -3.93 6.98
C ASP A 10 24.71 -5.05 6.37
N PHE A 11 24.23 -4.82 5.15
CA PHE A 11 23.41 -5.76 4.38
C PHE A 11 24.20 -6.32 3.18
N HIS A 12 24.21 -7.65 3.03
CA HIS A 12 24.89 -8.30 1.91
C HIS A 12 23.90 -8.75 0.82
N LEU A 13 24.24 -8.48 -0.44
CA LEU A 13 23.53 -8.96 -1.63
C LEU A 13 24.25 -10.18 -2.21
N THR A 14 23.55 -11.30 -2.36
CA THR A 14 24.09 -12.51 -3.02
C THR A 14 23.34 -12.82 -4.30
N ASN A 15 24.06 -13.15 -5.37
CA ASN A 15 23.51 -13.58 -6.65
C ASN A 15 23.60 -15.11 -6.78
N ASN A 16 22.59 -15.77 -7.34
CA ASN A 16 22.60 -17.20 -7.61
C ASN A 16 22.41 -17.46 -9.12
N ASN A 17 23.28 -18.28 -9.72
CA ASN A 17 23.50 -18.44 -11.17
C ASN A 17 22.31 -19.00 -12.01
N ARG A 18 21.10 -19.08 -11.46
CA ARG A 18 19.90 -19.55 -12.18
C ARG A 18 18.88 -18.44 -12.46
N SER A 19 18.82 -17.42 -11.60
CA SER A 19 18.10 -16.15 -11.71
C SER A 19 18.66 -15.20 -10.66
N ILE A 20 18.91 -13.93 -10.99
CA ILE A 20 19.52 -12.96 -10.05
C ILE A 20 18.53 -12.59 -8.96
N VAL A 21 18.41 -13.38 -7.90
CA VAL A 21 17.55 -13.08 -6.76
C VAL A 21 18.34 -12.28 -5.75
N PHE A 22 17.91 -11.05 -5.49
CA PHE A 22 18.53 -10.20 -4.48
C PHE A 22 18.02 -10.61 -3.09
N HIS A 23 18.96 -10.91 -2.20
CA HIS A 23 18.69 -11.22 -0.81
C HIS A 23 19.39 -10.21 0.07
N ILE A 24 18.77 -9.82 1.17
CA ILE A 24 19.41 -9.09 2.26
C ILE A 24 19.65 -10.06 3.41
N PHE A 25 20.89 -10.18 3.85
CA PHE A 25 21.22 -10.88 5.10
C PHE A 25 21.27 -9.86 6.24
N ASN A 26 20.48 -10.10 7.28
CA ASN A 26 20.53 -9.32 8.51
C ASN A 26 21.04 -10.21 9.65
N GLY A 27 22.05 -9.76 10.40
CA GLY A 27 22.52 -10.46 11.59
C GLY A 27 21.48 -10.39 12.71
N VAL A 28 21.24 -11.51 13.40
CA VAL A 28 20.30 -11.59 14.53
C VAL A 28 20.98 -12.19 15.76
N ALA A 29 21.13 -11.40 16.83
CA ALA A 29 21.69 -11.93 18.08
C ALA A 29 20.79 -13.03 18.65
N GLU A 30 21.42 -14.00 19.33
CA GLU A 30 20.65 -14.95 20.15
C GLU A 30 19.87 -14.19 21.22
N GLU A 31 18.57 -14.46 21.30
CA GLU A 31 17.70 -13.93 22.34
C GLU A 31 17.14 -15.10 23.13
N ILE A 32 17.40 -15.12 24.44
CA ILE A 32 16.92 -16.15 25.36
C ILE A 32 15.72 -15.58 26.12
N ASN A 33 14.69 -16.39 26.34
CA ASN A 33 13.56 -15.99 27.15
C ASN A 33 14.01 -15.74 28.59
N LYS A 34 13.77 -14.52 29.11
CA LYS A 34 14.12 -14.13 30.49
C LYS A 34 13.44 -14.98 31.57
N LYS A 35 12.32 -15.64 31.25
CA LYS A 35 11.57 -16.47 32.19
C LYS A 35 12.02 -17.93 32.19
N ASP A 36 12.41 -18.44 31.03
CA ASP A 36 12.81 -19.82 30.83
C ASP A 36 14.14 -19.86 30.07
N PRO A 37 15.28 -20.05 30.76
CA PRO A 37 16.60 -19.94 30.13
C PRO A 37 16.91 -21.03 29.10
N ASN A 38 16.08 -22.07 29.01
CA ASN A 38 16.17 -23.11 27.99
C ASN A 38 15.41 -22.76 26.69
N GLU A 39 14.57 -21.72 26.72
CA GLU A 39 13.78 -21.29 25.56
C GLU A 39 14.53 -20.19 24.81
N ARG A 40 14.94 -20.50 23.57
CA ARG A 40 15.56 -19.54 22.65
C ARG A 40 14.47 -18.87 21.83
N LEU A 41 14.31 -17.55 21.99
CA LEU A 41 13.39 -16.71 21.22
C LEU A 41 13.94 -16.40 19.82
N ALA A 42 15.26 -16.22 19.71
CA ALA A 42 15.96 -16.05 18.44
C ALA A 42 17.27 -16.82 18.47
N SER A 43 17.62 -17.48 17.36
CA SER A 43 18.90 -18.16 17.19
C SER A 43 19.93 -17.21 16.59
N ASN A 44 21.21 -17.43 16.90
CA ASN A 44 22.29 -16.72 16.26
C ASN A 44 22.40 -17.11 14.77
N GLY A 45 22.29 -16.13 13.88
CA GLY A 45 22.43 -16.38 12.45
C GLY A 45 21.88 -15.25 11.59
N PHE A 46 21.75 -15.52 10.30
CA PHE A 46 21.26 -14.51 9.36
C PHE A 46 19.79 -14.71 9.04
N HIS A 47 19.00 -13.66 9.18
CA HIS A 47 17.69 -13.60 8.55
C HIS A 47 17.87 -13.21 7.09
N VAL A 48 17.37 -14.07 6.19
CA VAL A 48 17.41 -13.84 4.76
C VAL A 48 16.10 -13.20 4.33
N TYR A 49 16.17 -11.93 3.92
CA TYR A 49 15.04 -11.20 3.35
C TYR A 49 15.13 -11.22 1.83
N TYR A 50 14.06 -11.66 1.17
CA TYR A 50 13.94 -11.62 -0.29
C TYR A 50 13.53 -10.21 -0.72
N LEU A 51 14.31 -9.60 -1.61
CA LEU A 51 13.93 -8.33 -2.21
C LEU A 51 13.04 -8.57 -3.44
N PRO A 52 11.88 -7.90 -3.52
CA PRO A 52 11.01 -8.02 -4.68
C PRO A 52 11.67 -7.42 -5.93
N TYR A 53 11.38 -7.99 -7.09
CA TYR A 53 11.77 -7.40 -8.38
C TYR A 53 10.86 -6.23 -8.75
N ALA A 54 11.25 -5.48 -9.78
CA ALA A 54 10.41 -4.43 -10.35
C ALA A 54 9.03 -4.95 -10.76
N ASP A 55 8.94 -6.20 -11.24
CA ASP A 55 7.67 -6.83 -11.65
C ASP A 55 6.75 -7.19 -10.47
N ASP A 56 7.30 -7.38 -9.28
CA ASP A 56 6.55 -7.66 -8.05
C ASP A 56 5.94 -6.39 -7.45
N ILE A 57 6.49 -5.21 -7.77
CA ILE A 57 6.02 -3.93 -7.26
C ILE A 57 4.79 -3.46 -8.06
N ARG A 58 3.66 -3.30 -7.37
CA ARG A 58 2.41 -2.81 -7.97
C ARG A 58 2.23 -1.32 -7.74
N THR A 59 2.00 -0.55 -8.80
CA THR A 59 1.63 0.86 -8.70
C THR A 59 0.18 1.01 -8.25
N LEU A 60 -0.03 1.64 -7.09
CA LEU A 60 -1.37 1.97 -6.59
C LEU A 60 -1.83 3.33 -7.15
N PRO A 61 -3.15 3.53 -7.39
CA PRO A 61 -3.66 4.83 -7.77
C PRO A 61 -3.39 5.84 -6.64
N LYS A 62 -2.95 7.05 -7.02
CA LYS A 62 -2.80 8.16 -6.07
C LYS A 62 -4.19 8.63 -5.69
N ASN A 63 -4.56 8.39 -4.43
CA ASN A 63 -5.74 8.99 -3.82
C ASN A 63 -5.27 10.23 -3.04
N ASP A 64 -6.06 11.29 -3.10
CA ASP A 64 -5.83 12.46 -2.25
C ASP A 64 -5.92 12.04 -0.78
N THR A 65 -4.81 12.18 -0.05
CA THR A 65 -4.75 11.86 1.36
C THR A 65 -5.14 13.08 2.18
N ALA A 66 -6.32 13.04 2.81
CA ALA A 66 -6.67 14.03 3.83
C ALA A 66 -5.90 13.74 5.12
N ARG A 67 -5.18 14.74 5.63
CA ARG A 67 -4.52 14.63 6.95
C ARG A 67 -5.55 14.93 8.04
N LEU A 68 -5.60 14.07 9.05
CA LEU A 68 -6.42 14.27 10.25
C LEU A 68 -5.80 15.34 11.15
N THR A 69 -6.66 16.10 11.84
CA THR A 69 -6.27 17.00 12.94
C THR A 69 -5.64 16.21 14.10
N ASP A 70 -4.69 16.81 14.81
CA ASP A 70 -3.97 16.17 15.92
C ASP A 70 -4.90 15.64 17.02
N ASP A 71 -5.99 16.34 17.34
CA ASP A 71 -7.00 15.87 18.31
C ASP A 71 -7.60 14.52 17.93
N LYS A 72 -7.91 14.33 16.64
CA LYS A 72 -8.46 13.08 16.12
C LYS A 72 -7.40 11.97 16.16
N VAL A 73 -6.14 12.32 15.92
CA VAL A 73 -5.01 11.38 16.01
C VAL A 73 -4.84 10.90 17.46
N ASP A 74 -4.95 11.79 18.44
CA ASP A 74 -4.82 11.45 19.86
C ASP A 74 -5.96 10.57 20.36
N LEU A 75 -7.19 10.79 19.88
CA LEU A 75 -8.32 9.88 20.08
C LEU A 75 -7.98 8.44 19.63
N PHE A 76 -7.47 8.28 18.41
CA PHE A 76 -7.05 6.97 17.90
C PHE A 76 -5.87 6.37 18.65
N LYS A 77 -4.92 7.17 19.14
CA LYS A 77 -3.83 6.68 19.99
C LYS A 77 -4.39 6.06 21.28
N ASN A 78 -5.40 6.66 21.91
CA ASN A 78 -6.05 6.12 23.11
C ASN A 78 -6.69 4.76 22.83
N ILE A 79 -7.42 4.64 21.73
CA ILE A 79 -8.06 3.38 21.31
C ILE A 79 -7.02 2.28 21.07
N ILE A 80 -5.94 2.59 20.35
CA ILE A 80 -4.85 1.63 20.08
C ILE A 80 -4.20 1.17 21.38
N ARG A 81 -4.01 2.07 22.37
CA ARG A 81 -3.47 1.70 23.68
C ARG A 81 -4.38 0.72 24.43
N ASN A 82 -5.70 0.93 24.40
CA ASN A 82 -6.65 0.05 25.08
C ASN A 82 -6.77 -1.33 24.41
N LEU A 83 -6.65 -1.39 23.09
CA LEU A 83 -6.68 -2.63 22.32
C LEU A 83 -5.32 -3.34 22.25
N LYS A 84 -4.25 -2.74 22.78
CA LYS A 84 -2.91 -3.31 22.75
C LYS A 84 -2.85 -4.62 23.55
N PHE A 85 -2.26 -5.64 22.94
CA PHE A 85 -1.92 -6.90 23.61
C PHE A 85 -0.52 -7.36 23.19
N LYS A 86 0.08 -8.26 23.98
CA LYS A 86 1.38 -8.86 23.66
C LYS A 86 1.19 -9.96 22.61
N TYR A 87 1.56 -9.66 21.37
CA TYR A 87 1.57 -10.62 20.28
C TYR A 87 2.63 -11.70 20.52
N ARG A 88 2.24 -12.95 20.25
CA ARG A 88 3.12 -14.12 20.16
C ARG A 88 2.61 -15.00 19.02
N PRO A 89 3.45 -15.42 18.07
CA PRO A 89 3.01 -16.20 16.92
C PRO A 89 2.41 -17.56 17.34
N GLU A 90 2.96 -18.17 18.38
CA GLU A 90 2.53 -19.47 18.93
C GLU A 90 1.09 -19.48 19.47
N LYS A 91 0.51 -18.31 19.77
CA LYS A 91 -0.86 -18.23 20.31
C LYS A 91 -1.93 -18.43 19.24
N PHE A 92 -1.56 -18.42 17.96
CA PHE A 92 -2.51 -18.50 16.85
C PHE A 92 -2.21 -19.75 16.04
N GLU A 93 -3.07 -20.74 16.20
CA GLU A 93 -3.04 -21.95 15.40
C GLU A 93 -3.82 -21.75 14.10
N ASN A 94 -3.47 -22.50 13.05
CA ASN A 94 -4.19 -22.44 11.79
C ASN A 94 -5.52 -23.22 11.91
N PRO A 95 -6.68 -22.57 11.85
CA PRO A 95 -7.98 -23.24 12.03
C PRO A 95 -8.23 -24.30 10.97
N ALA A 96 -7.80 -24.09 9.71
CA ALA A 96 -7.97 -25.09 8.65
C ALA A 96 -7.18 -26.37 8.92
N LEU A 97 -5.96 -26.24 9.46
CA LEU A 97 -5.16 -27.39 9.87
C LEU A 97 -5.76 -28.07 11.09
N GLN A 98 -6.25 -27.31 12.08
CA GLN A 98 -6.92 -27.87 13.24
C GLN A 98 -8.15 -28.69 12.84
N THR A 99 -9.03 -28.13 12.00
CA THR A 99 -10.18 -28.87 11.47
C THR A 99 -9.77 -30.16 10.77
N LEU A 100 -8.73 -30.11 9.92
CA LEU A 100 -8.22 -31.29 9.22
C LEU A 100 -7.78 -32.39 10.19
N TRP A 101 -6.91 -32.06 11.15
CA TRP A 101 -6.38 -33.04 12.11
C TRP A 101 -7.46 -33.62 13.00
N ARG A 102 -8.42 -32.80 13.47
CA ARG A 102 -9.54 -33.28 14.28
C ARG A 102 -10.47 -34.21 13.51
N ASN A 103 -10.68 -33.97 12.21
CA ASN A 103 -11.45 -34.88 11.36
C ASN A 103 -10.74 -36.22 11.15
N ILE A 104 -9.41 -36.20 10.92
CA ILE A 104 -8.60 -37.41 10.80
C ILE A 104 -8.62 -38.20 12.10
N GLU A 105 -8.44 -37.53 13.24
CA GLU A 105 -8.49 -38.14 14.56
C GLU A 105 -9.85 -38.81 14.84
N ALA A 106 -10.94 -38.11 14.51
CA ALA A 106 -12.29 -38.65 14.67
C ALA A 106 -12.52 -39.89 13.80
N THR A 107 -12.04 -39.86 12.56
CA THR A 107 -12.13 -41.01 11.64
C THR A 107 -11.29 -42.19 12.16
N ALA A 108 -10.07 -41.93 12.62
CA ALA A 108 -9.17 -42.98 13.13
C ALA A 108 -9.70 -43.64 14.42
N LEU A 109 -10.34 -42.85 15.30
CA LEU A 109 -10.92 -43.34 16.55
C LEU A 109 -12.39 -43.80 16.42
N ASN A 110 -12.94 -43.84 15.20
CA ASN A 110 -14.36 -44.13 14.94
C ASN A 110 -15.32 -43.28 15.79
N LYS A 111 -15.00 -42.01 16.02
CA LYS A 111 -15.87 -41.03 16.68
C LYS A 111 -16.89 -40.50 15.66
N ASN A 112 -18.15 -40.35 16.07
CA ASN A 112 -19.22 -39.85 15.19
C ASN A 112 -19.06 -38.37 14.79
N LYS A 113 -18.31 -37.59 15.58
CA LYS A 113 -18.07 -36.17 15.34
C LYS A 113 -16.64 -35.78 15.74
N PRO A 114 -16.01 -34.84 15.03
CA PRO A 114 -14.75 -34.25 15.45
C PRO A 114 -14.92 -33.43 16.73
N GLU A 115 -13.83 -33.30 17.48
CA GLU A 115 -13.78 -32.43 18.66
C GLU A 115 -13.92 -30.97 18.24
N GLU A 116 -14.78 -30.23 18.93
CA GLU A 116 -14.94 -28.79 18.72
C GLU A 116 -13.72 -28.04 19.26
N PHE A 117 -13.25 -27.04 18.50
CA PHE A 117 -12.17 -26.16 18.93
C PHE A 117 -12.57 -24.71 18.73
N ILE A 118 -11.93 -23.82 19.47
CA ILE A 118 -12.17 -22.37 19.40
C ILE A 118 -11.16 -21.77 18.43
N ASP A 119 -11.64 -21.08 17.40
CA ASP A 119 -10.79 -20.35 16.48
C ASP A 119 -10.27 -19.06 17.14
N LEU A 120 -8.97 -19.08 17.47
CA LEU A 120 -8.28 -17.96 18.11
C LEU A 120 -7.96 -16.83 17.13
N THR A 121 -8.13 -17.03 15.81
CA THR A 121 -7.93 -15.98 14.79
C THR A 121 -9.11 -15.01 14.70
N ILE A 122 -10.28 -15.41 15.24
CA ILE A 122 -11.47 -14.55 15.28
C ILE A 122 -11.31 -13.51 16.39
N PRO A 123 -11.54 -12.21 16.10
CA PRO A 123 -11.46 -11.17 17.12
C PRO A 123 -12.52 -11.38 18.19
N ASN A 124 -12.12 -11.24 19.46
CA ASN A 124 -13.06 -11.26 20.58
C ASN A 124 -13.81 -9.92 20.67
N ILE A 125 -14.91 -9.81 19.92
CA ILE A 125 -15.72 -8.60 19.77
C ILE A 125 -16.25 -8.11 21.12
N GLU A 126 -16.69 -9.02 21.99
CA GLU A 126 -17.25 -8.64 23.30
C GLU A 126 -16.23 -7.93 24.18
N ASN A 127 -15.02 -8.49 24.28
CA ASN A 127 -13.94 -7.89 25.07
C ASN A 127 -13.40 -6.62 24.43
N GLN A 128 -13.35 -6.55 23.10
CA GLN A 128 -12.95 -5.33 22.40
C GLN A 128 -13.96 -4.22 22.65
N ASN A 129 -15.25 -4.48 22.46
CA ASN A 129 -16.33 -3.53 22.68
C ASN A 129 -16.26 -2.96 24.10
N LYS A 130 -16.16 -3.82 25.13
CA LYS A 130 -16.03 -3.40 26.53
C LYS A 130 -14.90 -2.40 26.78
N LYS A 131 -13.77 -2.51 26.05
CA LYS A 131 -12.60 -1.63 26.22
C LYS A 131 -12.69 -0.30 25.47
N ILE A 132 -13.57 -0.22 24.46
CA ILE A 132 -13.67 0.94 23.57
C ILE A 132 -15.02 1.65 23.64
N VAL A 133 -15.97 1.16 24.47
CA VAL A 133 -17.34 1.71 24.57
C VAL A 133 -17.33 3.23 24.65
N GLU A 134 -16.50 3.79 25.54
CA GLU A 134 -16.41 5.23 25.80
C GLU A 134 -15.95 6.04 24.57
N TYR A 135 -15.09 5.46 23.73
CA TYR A 135 -14.55 6.14 22.55
C TYR A 135 -15.43 5.97 21.31
N ILE A 136 -16.32 4.97 21.27
CA ILE A 136 -17.16 4.71 20.08
C ILE A 136 -18.05 5.92 19.77
N ASP A 137 -18.66 6.52 20.78
CA ASP A 137 -19.57 7.64 20.57
C ASP A 137 -18.82 8.92 20.19
N GLU A 138 -17.64 9.13 20.75
CA GLU A 138 -16.74 10.22 20.39
C GLU A 138 -16.27 10.09 18.93
N ILE A 139 -15.85 8.90 18.49
CA ILE A 139 -15.49 8.61 17.10
C ILE A 139 -16.64 8.95 16.15
N LYS A 140 -17.86 8.53 16.49
CA LYS A 140 -19.04 8.77 15.65
C LYS A 140 -19.30 10.26 15.45
N GLN A 141 -19.17 11.06 16.51
CA GLN A 141 -19.42 12.50 16.45
C GLN A 141 -18.29 13.26 15.75
N THR A 142 -17.04 12.85 15.93
CA THR A 142 -15.88 13.61 15.46
C THR A 142 -15.48 13.28 14.01
N ILE A 143 -15.75 12.06 13.54
CA ILE A 143 -15.23 11.55 12.26
C ILE A 143 -16.31 11.50 11.19
N PHE A 144 -17.51 11.04 11.55
CA PHE A 144 -18.57 10.80 10.59
C PHE A 144 -19.56 11.97 10.59
N PRO A 145 -19.82 12.58 9.42
CA PRO A 145 -20.94 13.51 9.28
C PRO A 145 -22.27 12.86 9.71
N PRO A 146 -23.25 13.65 10.19
CA PRO A 146 -24.52 13.12 10.70
C PRO A 146 -25.36 12.36 9.64
N ASP A 147 -25.12 12.60 8.36
CA ASP A 147 -25.74 11.94 7.21
C ASP A 147 -24.91 10.76 6.68
N TYR A 148 -23.83 10.38 7.36
CA TYR A 148 -22.95 9.30 6.93
C TYR A 148 -23.58 7.92 7.14
N VAL A 149 -23.87 7.23 6.04
CA VAL A 149 -24.35 5.85 6.05
C VAL A 149 -23.17 4.88 6.05
N MET A 150 -22.89 4.27 7.20
CA MET A 150 -21.92 3.18 7.30
C MET A 150 -22.39 1.97 6.49
N GLY A 151 -21.54 1.47 5.58
CA GLY A 151 -21.75 0.16 4.93
C GLY A 151 -22.37 0.17 3.52
N ILE A 152 -22.69 1.33 2.93
CA ILE A 152 -23.17 1.41 1.54
C ILE A 152 -22.16 2.20 0.68
N THR A 153 -21.00 1.60 0.41
CA THR A 153 -20.32 1.95 -0.85
C THR A 153 -21.08 1.24 -1.96
N LYS A 154 -22.01 1.92 -2.63
CA LYS A 154 -22.40 1.56 -3.99
C LYS A 154 -21.15 1.73 -4.87
N ARG A 155 -20.20 0.78 -4.79
CA ARG A 155 -19.33 0.51 -5.91
C ARG A 155 -20.28 0.05 -6.99
N SER A 156 -20.54 0.91 -7.98
CA SER A 156 -21.19 0.50 -9.21
C SER A 156 -20.35 -0.65 -9.76
N ALA A 157 -20.79 -1.87 -9.48
CA ALA A 157 -20.32 -3.05 -10.16
C ALA A 157 -20.83 -2.93 -11.59
N THR A 158 -20.15 -2.13 -12.41
CA THR A 158 -20.20 -2.29 -13.86
C THR A 158 -19.61 -3.67 -14.14
N LYS A 159 -20.48 -4.69 -14.05
CA LYS A 159 -20.23 -6.02 -14.60
C LYS A 159 -19.83 -5.82 -16.06
N ARG A 160 -18.54 -5.78 -16.34
CA ARG A 160 -18.04 -6.00 -17.70
C ARG A 160 -18.40 -7.44 -18.05
N LYS A 161 -19.44 -7.58 -18.85
CA LYS A 161 -19.80 -8.81 -19.54
C LYS A 161 -18.56 -9.24 -20.34
N ALA A 162 -18.03 -10.41 -20.02
CA ALA A 162 -17.01 -11.05 -20.84
C ALA A 162 -17.69 -11.51 -22.14
N GLU A 163 -17.30 -10.92 -23.25
CA GLU A 163 -17.57 -11.47 -24.57
C GLU A 163 -16.23 -11.79 -25.25
N THR A 164 -16.19 -13.01 -25.74
CA THR A 164 -15.09 -13.77 -26.31
C THR A 164 -14.51 -13.15 -27.58
N ALA A 165 -13.25 -13.50 -27.82
CA ALA A 165 -12.36 -13.04 -28.88
C ALA A 165 -12.89 -13.21 -30.31
N ALA A 166 -12.67 -12.19 -31.16
CA ALA A 166 -12.26 -12.32 -32.57
C ALA A 166 -11.83 -10.96 -33.16
N THR A 167 -10.54 -10.86 -33.47
CA THR A 167 -9.92 -10.20 -34.65
C THR A 167 -10.32 -8.79 -35.13
N SER A 168 -9.28 -7.93 -35.11
CA SER A 168 -8.80 -7.06 -36.20
C SER A 168 -9.16 -5.57 -36.25
N THR A 169 -8.07 -4.79 -36.33
CA THR A 169 -7.84 -3.51 -37.03
C THR A 169 -8.37 -2.18 -36.47
N SER A 170 -7.38 -1.31 -36.20
CA SER A 170 -7.36 0.13 -36.52
C SER A 170 -8.39 1.04 -35.85
N SER A 171 -7.96 1.77 -34.82
CA SER A 171 -7.65 3.21 -34.98
C SER A 171 -7.41 3.85 -33.61
N LYS A 172 -6.16 4.23 -33.40
CA LYS A 172 -5.67 5.00 -32.25
C LYS A 172 -6.27 6.41 -32.30
N LYS A 173 -7.47 6.60 -31.75
CA LYS A 173 -7.96 7.92 -31.34
C LYS A 173 -7.51 8.18 -29.91
N THR A 174 -6.30 8.72 -29.77
CA THR A 174 -5.88 9.43 -28.57
C THR A 174 -6.87 10.57 -28.34
N LYS A 175 -7.71 10.43 -27.31
CA LYS A 175 -8.37 11.58 -26.69
C LYS A 175 -7.25 12.53 -26.28
N ALA A 176 -7.27 13.74 -26.83
CA ALA A 176 -6.40 14.80 -26.39
C ALA A 176 -6.68 15.03 -24.91
N ASP A 177 -5.64 14.87 -24.11
CA ASP A 177 -5.64 15.22 -22.70
C ASP A 177 -5.54 16.75 -22.66
N ASP A 178 -6.68 17.42 -22.46
CA ASP A 178 -6.79 18.89 -22.48
C ASP A 178 -6.21 19.54 -21.21
N ASN A 179 -5.51 18.79 -20.35
CA ASN A 179 -4.96 19.29 -19.10
C ASN A 179 -3.44 19.04 -19.00
N ILE A 180 -2.70 19.41 -20.06
CA ILE A 180 -1.24 19.43 -20.02
C ILE A 180 -0.80 20.72 -19.33
N ASP A 181 -0.23 20.61 -18.14
CA ASP A 181 0.41 21.69 -17.40
C ASP A 181 1.63 22.22 -18.17
N VAL A 182 1.43 23.33 -18.90
CA VAL A 182 2.45 23.97 -19.74
C VAL A 182 3.60 24.53 -18.90
N GLU A 183 3.38 24.86 -17.62
CA GLU A 183 4.44 25.34 -16.72
C GLU A 183 5.41 24.23 -16.34
N ALA A 184 4.90 23.03 -16.06
CA ALA A 184 5.74 21.85 -15.82
C ALA A 184 6.53 21.44 -17.08
N ALA A 185 5.94 21.60 -18.26
CA ALA A 185 6.62 21.34 -19.54
C ALA A 185 7.71 22.40 -19.84
N ALA A 186 7.52 23.66 -19.41
CA ALA A 186 8.51 24.72 -19.49
C ALA A 186 9.72 24.46 -18.60
N ARG A 187 9.51 24.09 -17.32
CA ARG A 187 10.59 23.77 -16.38
C ARG A 187 11.45 22.57 -16.81
N ASN A 188 10.89 21.65 -17.58
CA ASN A 188 11.58 20.45 -18.04
C ASN A 188 12.15 20.55 -19.47
N ASN A 189 12.19 21.75 -20.08
CA ASN A 189 12.66 21.97 -21.46
C ASN A 189 11.93 21.12 -22.53
N LEU A 190 10.67 20.75 -22.28
CA LEU A 190 9.88 19.87 -23.15
C LEU A 190 8.86 20.62 -24.03
N LEU A 191 8.89 21.96 -24.03
CA LEU A 191 8.00 22.82 -24.84
C LEU A 191 8.11 22.55 -26.35
N THR A 192 9.27 22.06 -26.81
CA THR A 192 9.50 21.65 -28.21
C THR A 192 8.67 20.45 -28.64
N LYS A 193 8.17 19.62 -27.71
CA LYS A 193 7.31 18.46 -28.00
C LYS A 193 5.81 18.79 -27.99
N LEU A 194 5.41 19.94 -27.46
CA LEU A 194 4.01 20.36 -27.44
C LEU A 194 3.53 20.78 -28.84
N THR A 195 2.23 20.58 -29.11
CA THR A 195 1.62 20.97 -30.38
C THR A 195 1.27 22.46 -30.35
N ILE A 196 1.34 23.12 -31.51
CA ILE A 196 1.04 24.56 -31.67
C ILE A 196 -0.34 24.96 -31.08
N PRO A 197 -1.41 24.14 -31.18
CA PRO A 197 -2.70 24.45 -30.57
C PRO A 197 -2.65 24.60 -29.04
N ILE A 198 -1.88 23.75 -28.35
CA ILE A 198 -1.75 23.78 -26.88
C ILE A 198 -1.01 25.05 -26.44
N LEU A 199 0.09 25.39 -27.15
CA LEU A 199 0.85 26.62 -26.89
C LEU A 199 0.00 27.88 -27.12
N LYS A 200 -0.84 27.89 -28.16
CA LYS A 200 -1.76 29.01 -28.43
C LYS A 200 -2.87 29.14 -27.39
N ASN A 201 -3.41 28.03 -26.88
CA ASN A 201 -4.42 28.07 -25.83
C ASN A 201 -3.84 28.63 -24.53
N TYR A 202 -2.65 28.17 -24.12
CA TYR A 202 -1.98 28.71 -22.94
C TYR A 202 -1.65 30.21 -23.08
N CYS A 203 -1.18 30.66 -24.25
CA CYS A 203 -0.98 32.10 -24.47
C CYS A 203 -2.27 32.92 -24.40
N LYS A 204 -3.42 32.36 -24.82
CA LYS A 204 -4.72 33.04 -24.68
C LYS A 204 -5.17 33.11 -23.23
N GLU A 205 -4.98 32.03 -22.46
CA GLU A 205 -5.33 31.98 -21.04
C GLU A 205 -4.50 32.96 -20.21
N GLN A 206 -3.22 33.12 -20.54
CA GLN A 206 -2.30 34.04 -19.86
C GLN A 206 -2.27 35.47 -20.45
N ASN A 207 -3.22 35.82 -21.32
CA ASN A 207 -3.31 37.12 -22.01
C ASN A 207 -2.01 37.57 -22.72
N LEU A 208 -1.22 36.62 -23.22
CA LEU A 208 -0.01 36.88 -23.97
C LEU A 208 -0.36 37.19 -25.43
N LYS A 209 0.26 38.22 -26.02
CA LYS A 209 0.09 38.59 -27.44
C LYS A 209 0.74 37.54 -28.34
N ALA A 210 0.03 36.44 -28.58
CA ALA A 210 0.46 35.36 -29.48
C ALA A 210 0.32 35.79 -30.95
N SER A 211 1.25 36.61 -31.43
CA SER A 211 1.24 37.09 -32.82
C SER A 211 2.05 36.23 -33.80
N GLY A 212 2.72 35.16 -33.33
CA GLY A 212 3.59 34.32 -34.14
C GLY A 212 2.88 33.10 -34.76
N THR A 213 3.12 32.86 -36.05
CA THR A 213 2.78 31.61 -36.76
C THR A 213 3.83 30.50 -36.54
N LYS A 214 5.02 30.86 -36.05
CA LYS A 214 6.12 29.92 -35.81
C LYS A 214 6.06 29.35 -34.39
N LYS A 215 6.36 28.06 -34.28
CA LYS A 215 6.34 27.32 -33.01
C LYS A 215 7.40 27.82 -32.02
N GLN A 216 8.58 28.24 -32.50
CA GLN A 216 9.65 28.75 -31.64
C GLN A 216 9.31 30.10 -31.01
N ASP A 217 8.76 31.03 -31.78
CA ASP A 217 8.34 32.34 -31.25
C ASP A 217 7.32 32.22 -30.10
N LEU A 218 6.43 31.22 -30.17
CA LEU A 218 5.48 30.94 -29.08
C LEU A 218 6.16 30.35 -27.84
N ILE A 219 7.18 29.52 -28.02
CA ILE A 219 7.98 28.94 -26.92
C ILE A 219 8.77 30.04 -26.22
N ASP A 220 9.42 30.93 -26.98
CA ASP A 220 10.22 32.03 -26.43
C ASP A 220 9.38 33.01 -25.61
N ILE A 221 8.15 33.33 -26.06
CA ILE A 221 7.21 34.17 -25.30
C ILE A 221 6.78 33.49 -23.98
N ILE A 222 6.57 32.18 -24.00
CA ILE A 222 6.19 31.41 -22.80
C ILE A 222 7.35 31.31 -21.81
N LEU A 223 8.57 31.09 -22.30
CA LEU A 223 9.78 31.06 -21.47
C LEU A 223 10.07 32.43 -20.84
N GLN A 224 9.88 33.52 -21.60
CA GLN A 224 9.98 34.88 -21.06
C GLN A 224 8.93 35.18 -19.99
N HIS A 225 7.68 34.73 -20.19
CA HIS A 225 6.62 34.92 -19.19
C HIS A 225 6.88 34.14 -17.90
N LEU A 226 7.41 32.92 -18.02
CA LEU A 226 7.70 32.07 -16.86
C LEU A 226 9.08 32.35 -16.23
N ALA A 227 9.86 33.28 -16.78
CA ALA A 227 11.22 33.64 -16.35
C ALA A 227 12.15 32.41 -16.23
N ILE A 228 11.98 31.42 -17.11
CA ILE A 228 12.81 30.23 -17.20
C ILE A 228 13.74 30.43 -18.40
N ASN A 229 15.05 30.57 -18.13
CA ASN A 229 16.09 30.64 -19.16
C ASN A 229 16.43 29.25 -19.71
#